data_AF-A0A2N1QBJ8-F1
#
_entry.id   AF-A0A2N1QBJ8-F1
#
_cell.length_a   1.000
_cell.length_b   1.000
_cell.length_c   1.000
_cell.angle_alpha   90.00
_cell.angle_beta   90.00
_cell.angle_gamma   90.00
#
_symmetry.space_group_name_H-M   'P 1'
#
loop_
_entity.id
_entity.type
_entity.pdbx_description
1 polymer ?
#
loop_
_entity_poly.entity_id
_entity_poly.type
_entity_poly.pdbx_seq_one_letter_code
_entity_poly.pdbx_strand_id
1 'polypeptide(L)'
;MDFIVELIYSSVSTFILAYFIYVIFGRKRKISVIILSIMILYQVIAVLQGVGRGYPIEAVIILFIYGPTPTIFAFFLFMTFTGGFGVARIRKRKLKSISSHIQTKRLTELASIMVIIVSIILAPIAIFVMEEPNYLIFIVCIISLALGIYMLISVIQIKMEKVILFVGKNKEKFYFYDIPKNALKVEVKDFYKNEMYIVDAIGEATLYLEDKKYEKHYLYWIATSEKIDMKNEVVEEMRALSYKEHLDHFEKYHYKKVVFKENRNGTAVFIKEKIVK
;
A
#
# COMPACT_ATOMS: atom_id res chain seq x y z
N MET A 1 -22.81 7.82 23.41
CA MET A 1 -22.45 9.02 22.63
C MET A 1 -21.49 9.93 23.40
N ASP A 2 -21.72 10.13 24.70
CA ASP A 2 -20.90 10.97 25.58
C ASP A 2 -19.44 10.54 25.69
N PHE A 3 -19.18 9.23 25.74
CA PHE A 3 -17.82 8.64 25.76
C PHE A 3 -16.93 9.12 24.60
N ILE A 4 -17.49 9.19 23.38
CA ILE A 4 -16.74 9.60 22.19
C ILE A 4 -16.48 11.10 22.22
N VAL A 5 -17.48 11.89 22.63
CA VAL A 5 -17.36 13.35 22.73
C VAL A 5 -16.31 13.73 23.77
N GLU A 6 -16.32 13.08 24.93
CA GLU A 6 -15.36 13.31 26.01
C GLU A 6 -13.93 12.90 25.60
N LEU A 7 -13.78 11.75 24.92
CA LEU A 7 -12.50 11.32 24.37
C LEU A 7 -11.96 12.31 23.34
N ILE A 8 -12.80 12.80 22.42
CA ILE A 8 -12.40 13.81 21.44
C ILE A 8 -12.00 15.12 22.13
N TYR A 9 -12.81 15.60 23.07
CA TYR A 9 -12.55 16.84 23.79
C TYR A 9 -11.24 16.78 24.58
N SER A 10 -11.01 15.69 25.33
CA SER A 10 -9.79 15.45 26.09
C SER A 10 -8.56 15.35 25.19
N SER A 11 -8.69 14.68 24.04
CA SER A 11 -7.62 14.56 23.03
C SER A 11 -7.26 15.92 22.43
N VAL A 12 -8.27 16.72 22.05
CA VAL A 12 -8.07 18.06 21.46
C VAL A 12 -7.46 19.02 22.48
N SER A 13 -7.96 19.03 23.72
CA SER A 13 -7.42 19.86 24.80
C SER A 13 -5.93 19.56 25.06
N THR A 14 -5.60 18.27 25.20
CA THR A 14 -4.22 17.81 25.42
C THR A 14 -3.31 18.13 24.22
N PHE A 15 -3.83 18.03 23.00
CA PHE A 15 -3.11 18.43 21.78
C PHE A 15 -2.82 19.94 21.76
N ILE A 16 -3.82 20.79 22.07
CA ILE A 16 -3.66 22.24 22.11
C ILE A 16 -2.60 22.62 23.14
N LEU A 17 -2.63 22.00 24.33
CA LEU A 17 -1.62 22.22 25.36
C LEU A 17 -0.21 21.88 24.88
N ALA A 18 -0.03 20.70 24.28
CA ALA A 18 1.27 20.27 23.75
C ALA A 18 1.77 21.18 22.61
N TYR A 19 0.85 21.68 21.78
CA TYR A 19 1.14 22.64 20.73
C TYR A 19 1.53 24.01 21.29
N PHE A 20 0.87 24.47 22.34
CA PHE A 20 1.20 25.72 23.01
C PHE A 20 2.60 25.68 23.63
N ILE A 21 2.93 24.58 24.32
CA ILE A 21 4.28 24.30 24.82
C ILE A 21 5.28 24.31 23.66
N TYR A 22 4.95 23.67 22.54
CA TYR A 22 5.82 23.64 21.36
C TYR A 22 6.13 25.04 20.83
N VAL A 23 5.14 25.93 20.79
CA VAL A 23 5.31 27.33 20.36
C VAL A 23 6.17 28.12 21.34
N ILE A 24 5.89 28.04 22.65
CA ILE A 24 6.64 28.76 23.70
C ILE A 24 8.12 28.40 23.69
N PHE A 25 8.45 27.12 23.55
CA PHE A 25 9.84 26.65 23.57
C PHE A 25 10.55 26.80 22.20
N GLY A 26 10.10 27.72 21.36
CA GLY A 26 10.75 28.05 20.09
C GLY A 26 10.66 26.92 19.07
N ARG A 27 9.53 26.22 19.00
CA ARG A 27 9.27 25.11 18.05
C ARG A 27 10.22 23.92 18.24
N LYS A 28 10.76 23.74 19.44
CA LYS A 28 11.58 22.58 19.81
C LYS A 28 10.69 21.38 20.17
N ARG A 29 10.37 20.56 19.17
CA ARG A 29 9.50 19.36 19.30
C ARG A 29 9.84 18.44 20.46
N LYS A 30 11.15 18.25 20.74
CA LYS A 30 11.64 17.32 21.77
C LYS A 30 11.00 17.57 23.13
N ILE A 31 10.75 18.83 23.49
CA ILE A 31 10.22 19.21 24.82
C ILE A 31 8.75 18.79 24.95
N SER A 32 7.91 19.13 23.98
CA SER A 32 6.49 18.71 23.97
C SER A 32 6.34 17.20 23.88
N VAL A 33 7.20 16.51 23.14
CA VAL A 33 7.23 15.03 23.08
C VAL A 33 7.53 14.44 24.45
N ILE A 34 8.56 14.95 25.14
CA ILE A 34 8.91 14.48 26.49
C ILE A 34 7.74 14.68 27.45
N ILE A 35 7.10 15.85 27.42
CA ILE A 35 5.97 16.15 28.31
C ILE A 35 4.78 15.23 28.02
N LEU A 36 4.42 15.05 26.75
CA LEU A 36 3.35 14.11 26.38
C LEU A 36 3.69 12.66 26.76
N SER A 37 4.94 12.23 26.57
CA SER A 37 5.38 10.89 26.99
C SER A 37 5.30 10.70 28.50
N ILE A 38 5.63 11.71 29.30
CA ILE A 38 5.47 11.69 30.76
C ILE A 38 3.99 11.59 31.14
N MET A 39 3.11 12.35 30.48
CA MET A 39 1.66 12.29 30.71
C MET A 39 1.08 10.91 30.38
N ILE A 40 1.49 10.33 29.24
CA ILE A 40 1.10 8.95 28.87
C ILE A 40 1.58 7.97 29.93
N LEU A 41 2.84 8.05 30.33
CA LEU A 41 3.41 7.14 31.32
C LEU A 41 2.67 7.23 32.66
N TYR A 42 2.37 8.45 33.12
CA TYR A 42 1.60 8.68 34.34
C TYR A 42 0.22 8.02 34.27
N GLN A 43 -0.50 8.17 33.16
CA GLN A 43 -1.82 7.58 32.98
C GLN A 43 -1.76 6.04 32.83
N VAL A 44 -0.74 5.51 32.16
CA VAL A 44 -0.52 4.06 32.07
C VAL A 44 -0.24 3.47 33.44
N ILE A 45 0.56 4.14 34.29
CA ILE A 45 0.80 3.70 35.67
C ILE A 45 -0.51 3.65 36.46
N ALA A 46 -1.40 4.63 36.30
CA ALA A 46 -2.71 4.61 36.96
C ALA A 46 -3.57 3.40 36.53
N VAL A 47 -3.55 3.04 35.24
CA VAL A 47 -4.22 1.83 34.74
C VAL A 47 -3.59 0.56 35.34
N LEU A 48 -2.25 0.47 35.36
CA LEU A 48 -1.53 -0.67 35.94
C LEU A 48 -1.79 -0.83 37.43
N GLN A 49 -1.94 0.27 38.18
CA GLN A 49 -2.36 0.23 39.58
C GLN A 49 -3.78 -0.29 39.73
N GLY A 50 -4.69 0.04 38.82
CA GLY A 50 -6.05 -0.54 38.78
C GLY A 50 -6.02 -2.06 38.60
N VAL A 51 -5.17 -2.56 37.69
CA VAL A 51 -4.94 -3.99 37.50
C VAL A 51 -4.34 -4.63 38.77
N GLY A 52 -3.32 -4.01 39.35
CA GLY A 52 -2.66 -4.51 40.57
C GLY A 52 -3.57 -4.53 41.81
N ARG A 53 -4.64 -3.72 41.82
CA ARG A 53 -5.69 -3.71 42.85
C ARG A 53 -6.83 -4.69 42.58
N GLY A 54 -6.76 -5.46 41.50
CA GLY A 54 -7.75 -6.48 41.17
C GLY A 54 -9.07 -5.92 40.63
N TYR A 55 -9.03 -4.77 39.94
CA TYR A 55 -10.24 -4.26 39.29
C TYR A 55 -10.75 -5.23 38.22
N PRO A 56 -12.09 -5.34 38.06
CA PRO A 56 -12.68 -6.14 37.00
C PRO A 56 -12.20 -5.63 35.63
N ILE A 57 -12.09 -6.55 34.67
CA ILE A 57 -11.47 -6.29 33.36
C ILE A 57 -12.17 -5.14 32.64
N GLU A 58 -13.50 -5.04 32.78
CA GLU A 58 -14.32 -3.98 32.21
C GLU A 58 -13.91 -2.61 32.74
N ALA A 59 -13.66 -2.50 34.06
CA ALA A 59 -13.21 -1.25 34.67
C ALA A 59 -11.79 -0.88 34.24
N VAL A 60 -10.91 -1.86 34.04
CA VAL A 60 -9.55 -1.62 33.51
C VAL A 60 -9.60 -1.10 32.07
N ILE A 61 -10.48 -1.65 31.23
CA ILE A 61 -10.69 -1.19 29.85
C ILE A 61 -11.20 0.25 29.84
N ILE A 62 -12.19 0.58 30.69
CA ILE A 62 -12.71 1.94 30.81
C ILE A 62 -11.61 2.91 31.28
N LEU A 63 -10.82 2.54 32.29
CA LEU A 63 -9.68 3.33 32.76
C LEU A 63 -8.64 3.55 31.66
N PHE A 64 -8.41 2.57 30.80
CA PHE A 64 -7.49 2.71 29.67
C PHE A 64 -8.05 3.63 28.57
N ILE A 65 -9.34 3.53 28.27
CA ILE A 65 -10.02 4.39 27.29
C ILE A 65 -10.07 5.84 27.78
N TYR A 66 -10.23 6.08 29.07
CA TYR A 66 -10.30 7.44 29.62
C TYR A 66 -8.97 8.05 30.04
N GLY A 67 -8.02 7.23 30.45
CA GLY A 67 -6.70 7.67 30.87
C GLY A 67 -5.79 7.86 29.66
N PRO A 68 -4.99 6.84 29.32
CA PRO A 68 -3.91 6.96 28.34
C PRO A 68 -4.40 7.25 26.92
N THR A 69 -5.59 6.77 26.53
CA THR A 69 -6.03 6.83 25.13
C THR A 69 -6.13 8.26 24.58
N PRO A 70 -6.80 9.24 25.22
CA PRO A 70 -6.82 10.63 24.76
C PRO A 70 -5.44 11.26 24.60
N THR A 71 -4.53 11.01 25.53
CA THR A 71 -3.15 11.53 25.49
C THR A 71 -2.34 10.87 24.38
N ILE A 72 -2.55 9.58 24.12
CA ILE A 72 -1.97 8.85 22.99
C ILE A 72 -2.48 9.44 21.67
N PHE A 73 -3.79 9.68 21.54
CA PHE A 73 -4.37 10.34 20.37
C PHE A 73 -3.81 11.75 20.17
N ALA A 74 -3.73 12.54 21.24
CA ALA A 74 -3.11 13.86 21.23
C ALA A 74 -1.64 13.82 20.80
N PHE A 75 -0.89 12.81 21.26
CA PHE A 75 0.49 12.57 20.85
C PHE A 75 0.61 12.26 19.35
N PHE A 76 -0.28 11.41 18.82
CA PHE A 76 -0.34 11.12 17.39
C PHE A 76 -0.68 12.35 16.56
N LEU A 77 -1.67 13.13 16.98
CA LEU A 77 -2.02 14.41 16.34
C LEU A 77 -0.83 15.37 16.39
N PHE A 78 -0.23 15.58 17.57
CA PHE A 78 0.91 16.48 17.75
C PHE A 78 2.08 16.10 16.85
N MET A 79 2.44 14.82 16.81
CA MET A 79 3.51 14.34 15.97
C MET A 79 3.18 14.39 14.47
N THR A 80 1.91 14.31 14.09
CA THR A 80 1.47 14.51 12.70
C THR A 80 1.61 15.97 12.28
N PHE A 81 1.10 16.91 13.10
CA PHE A 81 1.12 18.34 12.82
C PHE A 81 2.53 18.96 12.89
N THR A 82 3.40 18.44 13.76
CA THR A 82 4.79 18.93 13.91
C THR A 82 5.81 18.16 13.05
N GLY A 83 5.37 17.25 12.19
CA GLY A 83 6.25 16.44 11.32
C GLY A 83 7.19 15.51 12.09
N GLY A 84 6.75 15.04 13.26
CA GLY A 84 7.44 14.10 14.15
C GLY A 84 7.28 12.64 13.76
N PHE A 85 6.08 12.23 13.38
CA PHE A 85 5.96 11.01 12.60
C PHE A 85 6.48 11.33 11.20
N GLY A 86 7.27 10.43 10.61
CA GLY A 86 7.50 10.42 9.17
C GLY A 86 6.21 10.14 8.38
N VAL A 87 5.05 10.69 8.79
CA VAL A 87 3.95 10.92 7.87
C VAL A 87 4.58 11.77 6.80
N ALA A 88 4.70 11.17 5.62
CA ALA A 88 5.37 11.74 4.47
C ALA A 88 5.10 13.24 4.49
N ARG A 89 6.15 14.06 4.68
CA ARG A 89 6.08 15.49 4.32
C ARG A 89 5.25 15.51 3.05
N ILE A 90 4.23 16.36 2.98
CA ILE A 90 3.61 16.69 1.69
C ILE A 90 4.79 17.17 0.85
N ARG A 91 5.42 16.22 0.16
CA ARG A 91 6.55 16.45 -0.72
C ARG A 91 5.94 17.43 -1.68
N LYS A 92 6.54 18.61 -1.82
CA LYS A 92 6.31 19.51 -2.97
C LYS A 92 5.96 18.59 -4.13
N ARG A 93 4.73 18.69 -4.66
CA ARG A 93 4.19 17.77 -5.67
C ARG A 93 5.30 17.48 -6.67
N LYS A 94 6.06 16.39 -6.45
CA LYS A 94 6.91 15.86 -7.48
C LYS A 94 5.87 15.41 -8.49
N LEU A 95 6.04 15.81 -9.76
CA LEU A 95 5.31 15.21 -10.87
C LEU A 95 5.16 13.73 -10.53
N LYS A 96 3.91 13.27 -10.48
CA LYS A 96 3.48 12.02 -9.86
C LYS A 96 4.17 10.88 -10.60
N SER A 97 5.45 10.64 -10.31
CA SER A 97 6.29 9.73 -11.07
C SER A 97 5.62 8.38 -10.99
N ILE A 98 5.57 7.68 -12.12
CA ILE A 98 5.14 6.29 -12.15
C ILE A 98 6.01 5.59 -11.09
N SER A 99 5.39 4.88 -10.14
CA SER A 99 6.19 4.17 -9.15
C SER A 99 7.00 3.14 -9.93
N SER A 100 8.32 3.23 -9.85
CA SER A 100 9.24 2.27 -10.49
C SER A 100 9.10 0.86 -9.92
N HIS A 101 8.46 0.74 -8.76
CA HIS A 101 8.24 -0.53 -8.07
C HIS A 101 6.99 -1.22 -8.59
N ILE A 102 7.15 -2.47 -9.00
CA ILE A 102 6.07 -3.39 -9.30
C ILE A 102 5.56 -3.95 -7.97
N GLN A 103 4.27 -3.73 -7.68
CA GLN A 103 3.59 -4.43 -6.59
C GLN A 103 3.16 -5.80 -7.09
N THR A 104 3.71 -6.85 -6.48
CA THR A 104 3.44 -8.22 -6.91
C THR A 104 2.08 -8.70 -6.39
N LYS A 105 1.60 -9.77 -7.02
CA LYS A 105 0.49 -10.60 -6.57
C LYS A 105 0.63 -10.97 -5.09
N ARG A 106 1.84 -11.35 -4.65
CA ARG A 106 2.10 -11.82 -3.27
C ARG A 106 1.85 -10.73 -2.23
N LEU A 107 2.22 -9.47 -2.52
CA LEU A 107 1.94 -8.36 -1.63
C LEU A 107 0.42 -8.13 -1.50
N THR A 108 -0.30 -8.22 -2.61
CA THR A 108 -1.77 -8.05 -2.64
C THR A 108 -2.46 -9.19 -1.91
N GLU A 109 -1.95 -10.42 -2.04
CA GLU A 109 -2.41 -11.61 -1.30
C GLU A 109 -2.22 -11.45 0.22
N LEU A 110 -1.04 -11.02 0.67
CA LEU A 110 -0.80 -10.79 2.10
C LEU A 110 -1.69 -9.67 2.64
N ALA A 111 -1.86 -8.59 1.87
CA ALA A 111 -2.74 -7.49 2.25
C ALA A 111 -4.20 -7.96 2.37
N SER A 112 -4.70 -8.76 1.42
CA SER A 112 -6.07 -9.28 1.48
C SER A 112 -6.27 -10.22 2.67
N ILE A 113 -5.32 -11.12 2.94
CA ILE A 113 -5.35 -11.99 4.12
C ILE A 113 -5.36 -11.18 5.41
N MET A 114 -4.50 -10.15 5.54
CA MET A 114 -4.49 -9.30 6.73
C MET A 114 -5.81 -8.56 6.92
N VAL A 115 -6.39 -8.00 5.86
CA VAL A 115 -7.70 -7.31 5.91
C VAL A 115 -8.79 -8.28 6.38
N ILE A 116 -8.81 -9.52 5.88
CA ILE A 116 -9.75 -10.55 6.29
C ILE A 116 -9.58 -10.89 7.78
N ILE A 117 -8.35 -11.19 8.21
CA ILE A 117 -8.06 -11.56 9.61
C ILE A 117 -8.46 -10.43 10.56
N VAL A 118 -8.07 -9.19 10.27
CA VAL A 118 -8.42 -8.03 11.09
C VAL A 118 -9.94 -7.84 11.16
N SER A 119 -10.65 -7.99 10.04
CA SER A 119 -12.11 -7.86 10.02
C SER A 119 -12.79 -8.95 10.86
N ILE A 120 -12.29 -10.19 10.80
CA ILE A 120 -12.80 -11.32 11.59
C ILE A 120 -12.53 -11.14 13.08
N ILE A 121 -11.38 -10.57 13.47
CA ILE A 121 -11.04 -10.32 14.88
C ILE A 121 -11.84 -9.14 15.45
N LEU A 122 -12.03 -8.08 14.66
CA LEU A 122 -12.72 -6.88 15.11
C LEU A 122 -14.24 -7.09 15.27
N ALA A 123 -14.86 -7.97 14.47
CA ALA A 123 -16.31 -8.20 14.56
C ALA A 123 -16.75 -8.77 15.94
N PRO A 124 -16.11 -9.81 16.52
CA PRO A 124 -16.37 -10.27 17.88
C PRO A 124 -16.07 -9.20 18.93
N ILE A 125 -14.96 -8.46 18.79
CA ILE A 125 -14.61 -7.38 19.74
C ILE A 125 -15.73 -6.33 19.77
N ALA A 126 -16.28 -5.95 18.61
CA ALA A 126 -17.37 -5.00 18.52
C ALA A 126 -18.68 -5.50 19.16
N ILE A 127 -18.89 -6.82 19.24
CA ILE A 127 -20.09 -7.45 19.83
C ILE A 127 -19.91 -7.70 21.34
N PHE A 128 -18.73 -8.13 21.78
CA PHE A 128 -18.48 -8.55 23.16
C PHE A 128 -17.96 -7.43 24.06
N VAL A 129 -17.29 -6.41 23.52
CA VAL A 129 -16.65 -5.35 24.32
C VAL A 129 -17.51 -4.09 24.41
N MET A 130 -18.49 -3.92 23.51
CA MET A 130 -19.41 -2.78 23.55
C MET A 130 -20.75 -3.24 24.14
N GLU A 131 -21.16 -2.65 25.26
CA GLU A 131 -22.45 -2.94 25.93
C GLU A 131 -23.65 -2.71 25.01
N GLU A 132 -23.51 -1.82 24.03
CA GLU A 132 -24.44 -1.66 22.91
C GLU A 132 -23.75 -2.02 21.59
N PRO A 133 -24.41 -2.78 20.69
CA PRO A 133 -23.83 -3.14 19.41
C PRO A 133 -23.59 -1.87 18.58
N ASN A 134 -22.31 -1.50 18.42
CA ASN A 134 -21.94 -0.40 17.56
C ASN A 134 -22.02 -0.84 16.09
N TYR A 135 -23.23 -0.73 15.53
CA TYR A 135 -23.55 -1.14 14.16
C TYR A 135 -22.60 -0.55 13.12
N LEU A 136 -22.03 0.64 13.38
CA LEU A 136 -21.06 1.26 12.46
C LEU A 136 -19.77 0.44 12.36
N ILE A 137 -19.23 -0.02 13.49
CA ILE A 137 -18.02 -0.87 13.50
C ILE A 137 -18.32 -2.20 12.82
N PHE A 138 -19.50 -2.77 13.07
CA PHE A 138 -19.92 -4.01 12.43
C PHE A 138 -20.05 -3.87 10.90
N ILE A 139 -20.66 -2.79 10.41
CA ILE A 139 -20.75 -2.48 8.98
C ILE A 139 -19.36 -2.32 8.37
N VAL A 140 -18.45 -1.61 9.05
CA VAL A 140 -17.06 -1.44 8.57
C VAL A 140 -16.35 -2.79 8.50
N CYS A 141 -16.56 -3.71 9.45
CA CYS A 141 -15.99 -5.05 9.42
C CYS A 141 -16.54 -5.87 8.24
N ILE A 142 -17.84 -5.81 7.97
CA ILE A 142 -18.46 -6.51 6.82
C ILE A 142 -17.90 -5.98 5.50
N ILE A 143 -17.83 -4.66 5.34
CA ILE A 143 -17.30 -4.03 4.11
C ILE A 143 -15.82 -4.40 3.92
N SER A 144 -15.03 -4.33 5.00
CA SER A 144 -13.61 -4.67 4.97
C SER A 144 -13.41 -6.15 4.62
N LEU A 145 -14.22 -7.05 5.18
CA LEU A 145 -14.21 -8.47 4.86
C LEU A 145 -14.55 -8.73 3.38
N ALA A 146 -15.62 -8.11 2.89
CA ALA A 146 -16.03 -8.22 1.48
C ALA A 146 -14.93 -7.72 0.53
N LEU A 147 -14.29 -6.61 0.87
CA LEU A 147 -13.17 -6.05 0.11
C LEU A 147 -11.94 -6.97 0.13
N GLY A 148 -11.61 -7.54 1.29
CA GLY A 148 -10.52 -8.51 1.42
C GLY A 148 -10.75 -9.76 0.56
N ILE A 149 -11.97 -10.31 0.59
CA ILE A 149 -12.36 -11.47 -0.23
C ILE A 149 -12.27 -11.12 -1.73
N TYR A 150 -12.82 -9.97 -2.14
CA TYR A 150 -12.75 -9.51 -3.52
C TYR A 150 -11.31 -9.40 -4.03
N MET A 151 -10.43 -8.79 -3.23
CA MET A 151 -9.00 -8.70 -3.54
C MET A 151 -8.37 -10.09 -3.68
N LEU A 152 -8.68 -11.02 -2.77
CA LEU A 152 -8.17 -12.39 -2.82
C LEU A 152 -8.61 -13.14 -4.09
N ILE A 153 -9.87 -13.03 -4.48
CA ILE A 153 -10.39 -13.64 -5.72
C ILE A 153 -9.66 -13.06 -6.94
N SER A 154 -9.46 -11.74 -6.98
CA SER A 154 -8.77 -11.09 -8.11
C SER A 154 -7.32 -11.57 -8.26
N VAL A 155 -6.65 -11.84 -7.13
CA VAL A 155 -5.29 -12.37 -7.04
C VAL A 155 -5.22 -13.82 -7.51
N ILE A 156 -6.18 -14.66 -7.15
CA ILE A 156 -6.23 -16.08 -7.55
C ILE A 156 -6.30 -16.24 -9.07
N GLN A 157 -6.98 -15.32 -9.75
CA GLN A 157 -7.10 -15.32 -11.22
C GLN A 157 -5.78 -14.99 -11.96
N ILE A 158 -4.80 -14.38 -11.27
CA ILE A 158 -3.47 -14.12 -11.84
C ILE A 158 -2.69 -15.43 -11.92
N LYS A 159 -2.45 -15.93 -13.13
CA LYS A 159 -1.62 -17.13 -13.35
C LYS A 159 -0.14 -16.81 -13.20
N MET A 160 0.30 -15.70 -13.80
CA MET A 160 1.71 -15.33 -13.86
C MET A 160 1.89 -13.81 -13.94
N GLU A 161 3.00 -13.35 -13.39
CA GLU A 161 3.46 -11.97 -13.51
C GLU A 161 4.84 -11.94 -14.14
N LYS A 162 5.03 -11.11 -15.16
CA LYS A 162 6.31 -10.97 -15.87
C LYS A 162 6.64 -9.52 -16.11
N VAL A 163 7.92 -9.21 -16.18
CA VAL A 163 8.43 -7.97 -16.75
C VAL A 163 8.73 -8.22 -18.22
N ILE A 164 8.28 -7.33 -19.09
CA ILE A 164 8.64 -7.32 -20.51
C ILE A 164 9.45 -6.06 -20.77
N LEU A 165 10.71 -6.25 -21.17
CA LEU A 165 11.66 -5.21 -21.47
C LEU A 165 11.81 -5.07 -22.99
N PHE A 166 11.39 -3.92 -23.50
CA PHE A 166 11.59 -3.52 -24.90
C PHE A 166 12.94 -2.83 -25.04
N VAL A 167 13.71 -3.20 -26.07
CA VAL A 167 14.98 -2.55 -26.40
C VAL A 167 14.96 -2.05 -27.85
N GLY A 168 15.42 -0.82 -28.04
CA GLY A 168 15.54 -0.15 -29.34
C GLY A 168 14.49 0.95 -29.56
N LYS A 169 14.78 1.87 -30.49
CA LYS A 169 13.91 3.03 -30.80
C LYS A 169 12.50 2.65 -31.25
N ASN A 170 12.32 1.46 -31.83
CA ASN A 170 11.02 0.98 -32.29
C ASN A 170 10.60 -0.33 -31.59
N LYS A 171 11.11 -0.61 -30.38
CA LYS A 171 10.79 -1.82 -29.60
C LYS A 171 11.09 -3.11 -30.39
N GLU A 172 12.28 -3.16 -31.00
CA GLU A 172 12.65 -4.21 -31.96
C GLU A 172 12.94 -5.54 -31.29
N LYS A 173 13.51 -5.50 -30.08
CA LYS A 173 13.86 -6.67 -29.28
C LYS A 173 13.05 -6.72 -27.99
N PHE A 174 12.70 -7.94 -27.60
CA PHE A 174 11.88 -8.23 -26.44
C PHE A 174 12.66 -9.15 -25.51
N TYR A 175 12.70 -8.77 -24.24
CA TYR A 175 13.21 -9.62 -23.19
C TYR A 175 12.15 -9.78 -22.12
N PHE A 176 12.14 -10.92 -21.43
CA PHE A 176 11.25 -11.15 -20.31
C PHE A 176 12.01 -11.52 -19.05
N TYR A 177 11.41 -11.21 -17.92
CA TYR A 177 11.85 -11.65 -16.60
C TYR A 177 10.64 -12.14 -15.83
N ASP A 178 10.68 -13.41 -15.42
CA ASP A 178 9.62 -14.02 -14.61
C ASP A 178 9.73 -13.54 -13.17
N ILE A 179 8.68 -12.90 -12.65
CA ILE A 179 8.69 -12.39 -11.29
C ILE A 179 8.66 -13.58 -10.31
N PRO A 180 9.62 -13.69 -9.37
CA PRO A 180 9.63 -14.76 -8.40
C PRO A 180 8.33 -14.78 -7.57
N LYS A 181 7.72 -15.95 -7.39
CA LYS A 181 6.42 -16.11 -6.70
C LYS A 181 6.41 -15.53 -5.28
N ASN A 182 7.57 -15.49 -4.62
CA ASN A 182 7.72 -15.00 -3.25
C ASN A 182 8.15 -13.53 -3.16
N ALA A 183 8.45 -12.88 -4.29
CA ALA A 183 8.84 -11.47 -4.28
C ALA A 183 7.65 -10.61 -3.85
N LEU A 184 7.86 -9.69 -2.92
CA LEU A 184 6.84 -8.70 -2.49
C LEU A 184 6.83 -7.47 -3.39
N LYS A 185 8.01 -7.11 -3.91
CA LYS A 185 8.25 -5.97 -4.78
C LYS A 185 9.35 -6.36 -5.76
N VAL A 186 9.29 -5.80 -6.96
CA VAL A 186 10.35 -5.88 -7.96
C VAL A 186 10.69 -4.46 -8.41
N GLU A 187 11.97 -4.16 -8.47
CA GLU A 187 12.55 -2.92 -8.97
C GLU A 187 13.29 -3.15 -10.27
N VAL A 188 13.59 -2.07 -11.01
CA VAL A 188 14.36 -2.13 -12.26
C VAL A 188 15.70 -2.83 -12.04
N LYS A 189 16.37 -2.57 -10.92
CA LYS A 189 17.68 -3.14 -10.58
C LYS A 189 17.66 -4.66 -10.42
N ASP A 190 16.49 -5.26 -10.21
CA ASP A 190 16.35 -6.72 -10.05
C ASP A 190 16.43 -7.45 -11.39
N PHE A 191 16.09 -6.78 -12.50
CA PHE A 191 16.08 -7.36 -13.85
C PHE A 191 17.01 -6.65 -14.84
N TYR A 192 17.48 -5.44 -14.54
CA TYR A 192 18.39 -4.67 -15.38
C TYR A 192 19.40 -3.89 -14.54
N LYS A 193 20.68 -4.20 -14.68
CA LYS A 193 21.77 -3.68 -13.83
C LYS A 193 22.56 -2.55 -14.49
N ASN A 194 22.58 -2.47 -15.81
CA ASN A 194 23.36 -1.46 -16.52
C ASN A 194 22.80 -0.04 -16.28
N GLU A 195 23.54 0.78 -15.53
CA GLU A 195 23.12 2.15 -15.18
C GLU A 195 23.33 3.16 -16.32
N MET A 196 23.97 2.78 -17.44
CA MET A 196 24.19 3.67 -18.59
C MET A 196 22.91 3.97 -19.37
N TYR A 197 21.86 3.16 -19.19
CA TYR A 197 20.61 3.29 -19.92
C TYR A 197 19.43 3.56 -18.98
N ILE A 198 18.53 4.43 -19.44
CA ILE A 198 17.29 4.74 -18.72
C ILE A 198 16.24 3.70 -19.09
N VAL A 199 15.70 3.03 -18.07
CA VAL A 199 14.59 2.07 -18.20
C VAL A 199 13.29 2.75 -17.80
N ASP A 200 12.45 3.06 -18.77
CA ASP A 200 11.18 3.75 -18.54
C ASP A 200 10.02 2.78 -18.46
N ALA A 201 9.17 2.90 -17.43
CA ALA A 201 7.92 2.14 -17.36
C ALA A 201 6.89 2.72 -18.34
N ILE A 202 6.37 1.89 -19.26
CA ILE A 202 5.46 2.34 -20.32
C ILE A 202 4.01 1.85 -20.10
N GLY A 203 3.79 0.81 -19.29
CA GLY A 203 2.44 0.36 -19.00
C GLY A 203 2.32 -1.02 -18.35
N GLU A 204 1.08 -1.50 -18.30
CA GLU A 204 0.74 -2.88 -17.96
C GLU A 204 -0.14 -3.47 -19.08
N ALA A 205 0.13 -4.72 -19.44
CA ALA A 205 -0.75 -5.52 -20.28
C ALA A 205 -1.33 -6.67 -19.46
N THR A 206 -2.66 -6.80 -19.48
CA THR A 206 -3.37 -7.94 -18.90
C THR A 206 -3.82 -8.85 -20.03
N LEU A 207 -3.30 -10.07 -20.09
CA LEU A 207 -3.64 -11.07 -21.11
C LEU A 207 -4.59 -12.11 -20.51
N TYR A 208 -5.85 -12.09 -20.91
CA TYR A 208 -6.82 -13.12 -20.53
C TYR A 208 -6.60 -14.40 -21.35
N LEU A 209 -6.38 -15.51 -20.65
CA LEU A 209 -6.27 -16.85 -21.20
C LEU A 209 -7.66 -17.52 -21.28
N GLU A 210 -7.76 -18.65 -21.99
CA GLU A 210 -9.03 -19.38 -22.16
C GLU A 210 -9.66 -19.82 -20.81
N ASP A 211 -8.85 -20.12 -19.79
CA ASP A 211 -9.29 -20.63 -18.47
C ASP A 211 -9.82 -19.56 -17.50
N LYS A 212 -10.23 -18.37 -17.98
CA LYS A 212 -10.58 -17.19 -17.14
C LYS A 212 -9.45 -16.70 -16.21
N LYS A 213 -8.26 -17.29 -16.32
CA LYS A 213 -7.03 -16.78 -15.70
C LYS A 213 -6.40 -15.75 -16.61
N TYR A 214 -5.55 -14.90 -16.04
CA TYR A 214 -4.84 -13.92 -16.82
C TYR A 214 -3.37 -13.83 -16.42
N GLU A 215 -2.55 -13.39 -17.38
CA GLU A 215 -1.16 -13.04 -17.17
C GLU A 215 -1.03 -11.53 -17.11
N LYS A 216 -0.16 -11.05 -16.22
CA LYS A 216 0.07 -9.63 -16.04
C LYS A 216 1.50 -9.30 -16.44
N HIS A 217 1.63 -8.47 -17.47
CA HIS A 217 2.90 -8.06 -18.02
C HIS A 217 3.17 -6.60 -17.66
N TYR A 218 4.27 -6.37 -16.95
CA TYR A 218 4.76 -5.03 -16.62
C TYR A 218 5.74 -4.59 -17.71
N LEU A 219 5.42 -3.51 -18.40
CA LEU A 219 6.09 -3.12 -19.62
C LEU A 219 7.11 -2.01 -19.36
N TYR A 220 8.35 -2.25 -19.77
CA TYR A 220 9.46 -1.31 -19.64
C TYR A 220 10.17 -1.12 -20.97
N TRP A 221 10.73 0.06 -21.21
CA TRP A 221 11.34 0.39 -22.48
C TRP A 221 12.68 1.12 -22.28
N ILE A 222 13.70 0.59 -22.97
CA ILE A 222 14.98 1.25 -23.17
C ILE A 222 15.01 1.80 -24.60
N ALA A 223 14.68 3.08 -24.72
CA ALA A 223 14.73 3.81 -25.99
C ALA A 223 16.18 4.21 -26.33
N THR A 224 16.92 3.33 -26.98
CA THR A 224 18.28 3.59 -27.47
C THR A 224 18.41 3.26 -28.96
N SER A 225 19.37 3.88 -29.63
CA SER A 225 19.82 3.51 -30.98
C SER A 225 21.04 2.57 -30.95
N GLU A 226 21.65 2.40 -29.78
CA GLU A 226 22.84 1.57 -29.60
C GLU A 226 22.48 0.11 -29.39
N LYS A 227 23.37 -0.79 -29.80
CA LYS A 227 23.25 -2.22 -29.48
C LYS A 227 23.66 -2.42 -28.02
N ILE A 228 22.68 -2.71 -27.17
CA ILE A 228 22.92 -3.11 -25.77
C ILE A 228 23.30 -4.58 -25.73
N ASP A 229 24.39 -4.91 -25.02
CA ASP A 229 24.70 -6.29 -24.67
C ASP A 229 23.90 -6.70 -23.44
N MET A 230 23.04 -7.72 -23.61
CA MET A 230 22.14 -8.22 -22.57
C MET A 230 22.66 -9.51 -21.91
N LYS A 231 23.85 -10.02 -22.29
CA LYS A 231 24.37 -11.33 -21.82
C LYS A 231 24.55 -11.44 -20.31
N ASN A 232 24.76 -10.32 -19.61
CA ASN A 232 24.99 -10.29 -18.16
C ASN A 232 23.72 -9.92 -17.37
N GLU A 233 22.60 -9.69 -18.05
CA GLU A 233 21.32 -9.34 -17.42
C GLU A 233 20.50 -10.60 -17.12
N VAL A 234 19.57 -10.49 -16.17
CA VAL A 234 18.74 -11.62 -15.70
C VAL A 234 17.55 -11.89 -16.64
N VAL A 235 17.45 -11.15 -17.74
CA VAL A 235 16.33 -11.23 -18.68
C VAL A 235 16.63 -12.20 -19.82
N GLU A 236 15.61 -12.90 -20.29
CA GLU A 236 15.71 -13.86 -21.39
C GLU A 236 15.09 -13.29 -22.67
N GLU A 237 15.69 -13.55 -23.83
CA GLU A 237 15.17 -13.06 -25.11
C GLU A 237 13.88 -13.80 -25.50
N MET A 238 12.83 -13.02 -25.80
CA MET A 238 11.53 -13.53 -26.20
C MET A 238 11.39 -13.48 -27.72
N ARG A 239 11.13 -14.64 -28.36
CA ARG A 239 10.97 -14.74 -29.81
C ARG A 239 9.65 -14.17 -30.32
N ALA A 240 8.58 -14.29 -29.54
CA ALA A 240 7.25 -13.86 -29.94
C ALA A 240 6.47 -13.32 -28.74
N LEU A 241 5.78 -12.19 -28.96
CA LEU A 241 4.89 -11.56 -28.00
C LEU A 241 3.49 -11.52 -28.61
N SER A 242 2.49 -12.10 -27.92
CA SER A 242 1.15 -12.32 -28.50
C SER A 242 0.44 -11.03 -28.94
N TYR A 243 0.78 -9.88 -28.35
CA TYR A 243 0.23 -8.54 -28.66
C TYR A 243 1.24 -7.62 -29.34
N LYS A 244 2.24 -8.16 -30.04
CA LYS A 244 3.28 -7.38 -30.74
C LYS A 244 2.71 -6.34 -31.71
N GLU A 245 1.59 -6.66 -32.37
CA GLU A 245 0.91 -5.78 -33.32
C GLU A 245 0.25 -4.55 -32.66
N HIS A 246 0.04 -4.59 -31.33
CA HIS A 246 -0.59 -3.54 -30.55
C HIS A 246 0.40 -2.75 -29.69
N LEU A 247 1.70 -2.82 -30.01
CA LEU A 247 2.74 -2.11 -29.26
C LEU A 247 2.72 -0.60 -29.46
N ASP A 248 2.12 -0.13 -30.54
CA ASP A 248 1.83 1.27 -30.83
C ASP A 248 0.99 1.95 -29.74
N HIS A 249 0.09 1.20 -29.08
CA HIS A 249 -0.69 1.71 -27.96
C HIS A 249 0.18 2.17 -26.78
N PHE A 250 1.38 1.62 -26.59
CA PHE A 250 2.26 1.93 -25.46
C PHE A 250 3.31 2.97 -25.82
N GLU A 251 3.06 4.23 -25.47
CA GLU A 251 3.97 5.32 -25.78
C GLU A 251 4.93 5.62 -24.62
N LYS A 252 6.07 6.26 -24.95
CA LYS A 252 6.98 6.76 -23.92
C LYS A 252 6.27 7.84 -23.10
N TYR A 253 6.37 7.73 -21.78
CA TYR A 253 5.79 8.68 -20.81
C TYR A 253 4.26 8.67 -20.66
N HIS A 254 3.53 7.85 -21.42
CA HIS A 254 2.08 7.64 -21.24
C HIS A 254 1.83 6.27 -20.65
N TYR A 255 1.58 6.22 -19.34
CA TYR A 255 1.39 4.94 -18.67
C TYR A 255 -0.02 4.44 -18.90
N LYS A 256 -0.14 3.34 -19.65
CA LYS A 256 -1.41 2.75 -20.03
C LYS A 256 -1.59 1.35 -19.46
N LYS A 257 -2.83 1.03 -19.11
CA LYS A 257 -3.26 -0.35 -18.79
C LYS A 257 -4.11 -0.84 -19.95
N VAL A 258 -3.64 -1.88 -20.63
CA VAL A 258 -4.33 -2.46 -21.78
C VAL A 258 -4.71 -3.89 -21.46
N VAL A 259 -5.92 -4.25 -21.84
CA VAL A 259 -6.46 -5.59 -21.65
C VAL A 259 -6.57 -6.28 -23.00
N PHE A 260 -5.98 -7.46 -23.09
CA PHE A 260 -6.01 -8.32 -24.26
C PHE A 260 -6.67 -9.65 -23.94
N LYS A 261 -7.23 -10.30 -24.96
CA LYS A 261 -7.70 -11.69 -24.92
C LYS A 261 -6.88 -12.51 -25.89
N GLU A 262 -6.30 -13.61 -25.44
CA GLU A 262 -5.61 -14.53 -26.35
C GLU A 262 -6.65 -15.33 -27.16
N ASN A 263 -6.49 -15.34 -28.48
CA ASN A 263 -7.24 -16.22 -29.37
C ASN A 263 -6.58 -17.61 -29.42
N ARG A 264 -7.34 -18.61 -29.88
CA ARG A 264 -6.87 -20.00 -30.11
C ARG A 264 -5.61 -20.12 -30.96
N ASN A 265 -5.30 -19.10 -31.76
CA ASN A 265 -4.13 -19.06 -32.64
C ASN A 265 -2.88 -18.45 -31.97
N GLY A 266 -2.94 -18.11 -30.67
CA GLY A 266 -1.83 -17.49 -29.93
C GLY A 266 -1.65 -15.99 -30.16
N THR A 267 -2.54 -15.35 -30.93
CA THR A 267 -2.57 -13.90 -31.14
C THR A 267 -3.52 -13.24 -30.15
N ALA A 268 -3.14 -12.07 -29.64
CA ALA A 268 -3.91 -11.37 -28.62
C ALA A 268 -4.76 -10.26 -29.24
N VAL A 269 -6.07 -10.29 -28.98
CA VAL A 269 -7.04 -9.28 -29.43
C VAL A 269 -7.21 -8.21 -28.36
N PHE A 270 -7.15 -6.95 -28.76
CA PHE A 270 -7.43 -5.81 -27.88
C PHE A 270 -8.89 -5.83 -27.39
N ILE A 271 -9.09 -5.69 -26.07
CA ILE A 271 -10.43 -5.58 -25.46
C ILE A 271 -10.70 -4.15 -25.01
N LYS A 272 -9.78 -3.58 -24.22
CA LYS A 272 -10.02 -2.31 -23.54
C LYS A 272 -8.71 -1.64 -23.15
N GLU A 273 -8.69 -0.32 -23.28
CA GLU A 273 -7.62 0.55 -22.80
C GLU A 273 -8.12 1.44 -21.66
N LYS A 274 -7.24 1.66 -20.68
CA LYS A 274 -7.41 2.68 -19.64
C LYS A 274 -6.12 3.48 -19.51
N ILE A 275 -6.18 4.75 -19.90
CA ILE A 275 -5.11 5.71 -19.66
C ILE A 275 -5.03 5.96 -18.15
N VAL A 276 -3.86 5.79 -17.57
CA VAL A 276 -3.66 6.01 -16.12
C VAL A 276 -3.02 7.38 -15.88
N LYS A 277 -2.04 7.76 -16.70
CA LYS A 277 -1.37 9.07 -16.68
C LYS A 277 -0.72 9.38 -18.01
#